data_AF-A0A7J9HNC0-F1
#
_entry.id   AF-A0A7J9HNC0-F1
#
_cell.length_a   1.000
_cell.length_b   1.000
_cell.length_c   1.000
_cell.angle_alpha   90.00
_cell.angle_beta   90.00
_cell.angle_gamma   90.00
#
_symmetry.space_group_name_H-M   'P 1'
#
loop_
_entity.id
_entity.type
_entity.pdbx_description
1 polymer ?
#
loop_
_entity_poly.entity_id
_entity_poly.type
_entity_poly.pdbx_seq_one_letter_code
_entity_poly.pdbx_strand_id
1 'polypeptide(L)' 'MELEEFPSHIIEKIKNTWETWNSPPRLSSDSLHLDEIEEM' A
#
# COMPACT_ATOMS: atom_id res chain seq x y z
N MET A 1 -1.87 26.90 2.17
CA MET A 1 -0.64 26.13 2.39
C MET A 1 -0.44 25.31 1.14
N GLU A 2 0.50 25.75 0.31
CA GLU A 2 0.86 25.04 -0.91
C GLU A 2 1.79 23.87 -0.56
N LEU A 3 1.75 22.79 -1.34
CA LEU A 3 2.62 21.63 -1.12
C LEU A 3 4.11 21.98 -1.18
N GLU A 4 4.47 23.07 -1.88
CA GLU A 4 5.83 23.59 -2.00
C GLU A 4 6.37 24.20 -0.69
N GLU A 5 5.48 24.53 0.26
CA GLU A 5 5.86 25.04 1.59
C GLU A 5 6.22 23.90 2.56
N PHE A 6 5.97 22.64 2.19
CA PHE A 6 6.23 21.49 3.05
C PHE A 6 7.69 21.01 2.94
N PRO A 7 8.32 20.65 4.08
CA PRO A 7 9.65 20.07 4.06
C PRO A 7 9.72 18.82 3.17
N SER A 8 10.72 18.78 2.29
CA SER A 8 10.91 17.69 1.30
C SER A 8 10.94 16.30 1.93
N HIS A 9 11.54 16.15 3.11
CA HIS A 9 11.62 14.88 3.84
C HIS A 9 10.25 14.35 4.29
N ILE A 10 9.25 15.22 4.50
CA ILE A 10 7.88 14.82 4.84
C ILE A 10 7.16 14.32 3.58
N ILE A 11 7.30 15.05 2.47
CA ILE A 11 6.73 14.66 1.17
C ILE A 11 7.27 13.29 0.74
N GLU A 12 8.57 13.07 0.90
CA GLU A 12 9.22 11.78 0.58
C GLU A 12 8.70 10.64 1.46
N LYS A 13 8.58 10.86 2.78
CA LYS A 13 7.99 9.86 3.69
C LYS A 13 6.57 9.47 3.29
N ILE A 14 5.72 10.46 2.96
CA ILE A 14 4.35 10.22 2.53
C ILE A 14 4.32 9.38 1.25
N LYS A 15 5.15 9.73 0.26
CA LYS A 15 5.27 8.97 -0.99
C LYS A 15 5.68 7.52 -0.74
N ASN A 16 6.74 7.31 0.04
CA ASN A 16 7.23 5.97 0.35
C ASN A 16 6.19 5.12 1.09
N THR A 17 5.46 5.72 2.06
CA THR A 17 4.38 5.03 2.78
C THR A 17 3.22 4.68 1.84
N TRP A 18 2.83 5.61 0.96
CA TRP A 18 1.79 5.37 -0.03
C TRP A 18 2.17 4.24 -0.99
N GLU A 19 3.40 4.25 -1.50
CA GLU A 19 3.93 3.18 -2.36
C GLU A 19 3.98 1.84 -1.63
N THR A 20 4.31 1.83 -0.34
CA THR A 20 4.33 0.60 0.48
C THR A 20 2.92 0.02 0.65
N TRP A 21 1.90 0.87 0.83
CA TRP A 21 0.52 0.42 1.05
C TRP A 21 -0.17 0.02 -0.26
N ASN A 22 0.15 0.71 -1.36
CA ASN A 22 -0.44 0.46 -2.67
C ASN A 22 0.40 -0.47 -3.54
N SER A 23 1.59 -0.85 -3.09
CA SER A 23 2.26 -2.03 -3.59
C SER A 23 1.56 -3.22 -2.93
N PRO A 24 0.67 -3.93 -3.63
CA PRO A 24 0.17 -5.17 -3.08
C PRO A 24 1.39 -6.02 -2.73
N PRO A 25 1.37 -6.74 -1.59
CA PRO A 25 2.37 -7.77 -1.38
C PRO A 25 2.42 -8.58 -2.67
N ARG A 26 3.62 -8.89 -3.16
CA ARG A 26 3.79 -9.94 -4.14
C ARG A 26 3.40 -11.24 -3.44
N LEU A 27 2.10 -11.41 -3.19
CA LEU A 27 1.49 -12.66 -2.86
C LEU A 27 1.96 -13.54 -4.01
N SER A 28 2.86 -14.49 -3.72
CA SER A 28 3.07 -15.55 -4.68
C SER A 28 1.69 -16.10 -5.01
N SER A 29 1.51 -16.58 -6.22
CA SER A 29 0.25 -17.17 -6.67
C SER A 29 -0.23 -18.33 -5.77
N ASP A 30 0.57 -18.73 -4.77
CA ASP A 30 0.26 -19.72 -3.74
C ASP A 30 -0.58 -19.18 -2.57
N SER A 31 -0.89 -17.88 -2.51
CA SER A 31 -1.66 -17.27 -1.39
C SER A 31 -3.02 -16.72 -1.84
N LEU A 32 -3.79 -17.53 -2.58
CA LEU A 32 -5.21 -17.31 -2.82
C LEU A 32 -5.96 -18.66 -2.75
N HIS A 33 -6.02 -19.25 -1.56
CA HIS A 33 -7.12 -20.14 -1.24
C HIS A 33 -8.27 -19.27 -0.73
N LEU A 34 -8.97 -18.62 -1.66
CA LEU A 34 -10.25 -17.93 -1.41
C LEU A 34 -11.44 -18.90 -1.42
N ASP A 35 -11.19 -20.19 -1.23
CA ASP A 35 -12.22 -21.23 -1.34
C ASP A 35 -12.91 -21.57 0.01
N GLU A 36 -12.58 -20.88 1.10
CA GLU A 36 -13.20 -21.10 2.43
C GLU A 36 -14.01 -19.88 2.94
N ILE A 37 -14.72 -19.18 2.06
CA ILE A 37 -15.96 -18.51 2.51
C ILE A 37 -17.08 -19.51 2.20
N GLU A 38 -17.24 -20.44 3.13
CA GLU A 38 -18.37 -21.36 3.18
C GLU A 38 -19.67 -20.54 3.29
N GLU A 39 -20.40 -20.46 2.18
CA GLU A 39 -21.77 -19.96 2.15
C GLU A 39 -22.69 -21.12 2.58
N MET A 40 -22.87 -21.32 3.90
CA MET A 40 -24.01 -22.05 4.50
C MET A 40 -24.39 -21.49 5.88
#